data_AF-A0A3D5Q9F3-F1
#
_entry.id   AF-A0A3D5Q9F3-F1
#
_cell.length_a   1.000
_cell.length_b   1.000
_cell.length_c   1.000
_cell.angle_alpha   90.00
_cell.angle_beta   90.00
_cell.angle_gamma   90.00
#
_symmetry.space_group_name_H-M   'P 1'
#
loop_
_entity.id
_entity.type
_entity.pdbx_description
1 polymer ?
#
loop_
_entity_poly.entity_id
_entity_poly.type
_entity_poly.pdbx_seq_one_letter_code
_entity_poly.pdbx_strand_id
1 'polypeptide(L)' 'VPASVGYGVSAGGYSALLSMLSSCAGGITVVNIDNGFGAAMAAFRILKSGQVEK' A
#
# COMPACT_ATOMS: atom_id res chain seq x y z
N VAL A 1 -1.55 2.89 0.59
CA VAL A 1 -1.13 3.34 -0.76
C VAL A 1 -0.33 4.60 -0.58
N PRO A 2 0.96 4.64 -0.95
CA PRO A 2 1.74 5.86 -0.94
C PRO A 2 1.13 6.89 -1.89
N ALA A 3 0.91 8.12 -1.43
CA ALA A 3 0.36 9.19 -2.25
C ALA A 3 1.49 10.08 -2.77
N SER A 4 1.44 10.52 -4.02
CA SER A 4 2.44 11.45 -4.58
C SER A 4 2.29 12.88 -4.05
N VAL A 5 1.09 13.22 -3.56
CA VAL A 5 0.76 14.55 -3.03
C VAL A 5 1.02 14.67 -1.54
N GLY A 6 1.39 15.88 -1.10
CA GLY A 6 1.66 16.20 0.29
C GLY A 6 2.57 17.44 0.41
N TYR A 7 2.62 18.04 1.58
CA TYR A 7 3.37 19.28 1.79
C TYR A 7 4.88 19.03 1.94
N GLY A 8 5.69 19.83 1.23
CA GLY A 8 7.12 20.09 1.46
C GLY A 8 8.08 18.89 1.32
N VAL A 9 7.83 17.81 2.06
CA VAL A 9 8.70 16.64 2.21
C VAL A 9 8.13 15.38 1.55
N SER A 10 7.00 15.49 0.83
CA SER A 10 6.40 14.38 0.07
C SER A 10 7.41 13.77 -0.93
N ALA A 11 8.20 14.63 -1.58
CA ALA A 11 9.11 14.26 -2.66
C ALA A 11 8.39 13.37 -3.71
N GLY A 12 7.19 13.77 -4.16
CA GLY A 12 6.42 12.98 -5.12
C GLY A 12 5.96 11.61 -4.59
N GLY A 13 5.83 11.45 -3.27
CA GLY A 13 5.38 10.22 -2.61
C GLY A 13 6.50 9.27 -2.18
N TYR A 14 7.77 9.59 -2.43
CA TYR A 14 8.89 8.77 -1.97
C TYR A 14 8.97 8.71 -0.44
N SER A 15 8.67 9.80 0.27
CA SER A 15 8.68 9.75 1.74
C SER A 15 7.60 8.83 2.30
N ALA A 16 6.39 8.85 1.72
CA ALA A 16 5.32 7.92 2.07
C ALA A 16 5.69 6.46 1.73
N LEU A 17 6.25 6.21 0.54
CA LEU A 17 6.67 4.88 0.10
C LEU A 17 7.74 4.29 1.02
N LEU A 18 8.80 5.06 1.30
CA LEU A 18 9.91 4.63 2.15
C LEU A 18 9.45 4.43 3.60
N SER A 19 8.58 5.31 4.11
CA SER A 19 7.99 5.15 5.45
C SER A 19 7.18 3.85 5.55
N MET A 20 6.36 3.54 4.56
CA MET A 20 5.59 2.29 4.53
C MET A 20 6.49 1.05 4.44
N LEU A 21 7.55 1.06 3.60
CA LEU A 21 8.49 -0.06 3.49
C LEU A 21 9.34 -0.25 4.75
N SER A 22 9.73 0.85 5.42
CA SER A 22 10.60 0.82 6.60
C SER A 22 9.86 0.50 7.90
N SER A 23 8.54 0.41 7.90
CA SER A 23 7.73 0.30 9.13
C SER A 23 7.92 -1.02 9.90
N CYS A 24 8.47 -2.06 9.27
CA CYS A 24 8.56 -3.43 9.82
C CYS A 24 7.23 -4.01 10.36
N ALA A 25 6.09 -3.40 10.02
CA ALA A 25 4.78 -3.84 10.47
C ALA A 25 4.35 -5.10 9.71
N GLY A 26 4.16 -6.20 10.44
CA GLY A 26 3.64 -7.44 9.85
C GLY A 26 2.25 -7.24 9.24
N GLY A 27 2.00 -7.89 8.10
CA GLY A 27 0.68 -7.86 7.44
C GLY A 27 0.39 -6.60 6.62
N ILE A 28 1.32 -5.66 6.49
CA ILE A 28 1.15 -4.53 5.57
C ILE A 28 1.43 -4.95 4.13
N THR A 29 0.59 -4.51 3.19
CA THR A 29 0.83 -4.64 1.74
C THR A 29 1.05 -3.26 1.15
N VAL A 30 2.20 -3.04 0.52
CA VAL A 30 2.57 -1.77 -0.12
C VAL A 30 2.51 -1.93 -1.64
N VAL A 31 2.02 -0.90 -2.32
CA VAL A 31 1.92 -0.83 -3.80
C VAL A 31 2.64 0.42 -4.30
N ASN A 32 2.80 0.54 -5.62
CA ASN A 32 3.38 1.74 -6.24
C ASN A 32 2.64 3.03 -5.82
N ILE A 33 3.35 4.15 -5.90
CA ILE A 33 2.80 5.49 -5.63
C ILE A 33 1.54 5.72 -6.48
N ASP A 34 0.47 6.21 -5.83
CA ASP A 34 -0.87 6.43 -6.38
C ASP A 34 -1.57 5.21 -7.00
N ASN A 35 -1.03 3.99 -6.85
CA ASN A 35 -1.62 2.79 -7.44
C ASN A 35 -2.81 2.28 -6.61
N GLY A 36 -3.90 3.05 -6.60
CA GLY A 36 -5.14 2.70 -5.90
C GLY A 36 -5.79 1.42 -6.44
N PHE A 37 -5.71 1.18 -7.75
CA PHE A 37 -6.22 -0.05 -8.36
C PHE A 37 -5.50 -1.30 -7.85
N GLY A 38 -4.15 -1.28 -7.83
CA GLY A 38 -3.35 -2.37 -7.29
C GLY A 38 -3.65 -2.65 -5.83
N ALA A 39 -3.92 -1.60 -5.04
CA ALA A 39 -4.33 -1.73 -3.65
C ALA A 39 -5.70 -2.41 -3.49
N ALA A 40 -6.69 -1.99 -4.28
CA ALA A 40 -8.02 -2.59 -4.28
C ALA A 40 -7.96 -4.08 -4.70
N MET A 41 -7.18 -4.40 -5.73
CA MET A 41 -6.98 -5.78 -6.17
C MET A 41 -6.24 -6.63 -5.13
N ALA A 42 -5.25 -6.06 -4.43
CA ALA A 42 -4.59 -6.74 -3.32
C ALA A 42 -5.58 -7.03 -2.18
N ALA A 43 -6.38 -6.04 -1.77
CA ALA A 43 -7.42 -6.20 -0.76
C ALA A 43 -8.45 -7.26 -1.16
N PHE A 44 -8.92 -7.25 -2.41
CA PHE A 44 -9.85 -8.26 -2.93
C PHE A 44 -9.27 -9.67 -2.85
N ARG A 45 -7.99 -9.85 -3.21
CA ARG A 45 -7.30 -11.14 -3.09
C ARG A 45 -7.18 -11.61 -1.65
N ILE A 46 -6.88 -10.71 -0.71
CA ILE A 46 -6.80 -11.03 0.72
C ILE A 46 -8.17 -11.48 1.25
N LEU A 47 -9.25 -10.77 0.90
CA LEU A 47 -10.61 -11.15 1.26
C LEU A 47 -10.98 -12.52 0.68
N LYS A 48 -10.56 -12.80 -0.57
CA LYS A 48 -10.83 -14.07 -1.24
C LYS A 48 -9.97 -15.22 -0.69
N SER A 49 -8.73 -15.00 -0.27
CA SER A 49 -7.88 -16.06 0.29
C SER A 49 -8.43 -16.61 1.61
N GLY A 50 -9.12 -15.77 2.40
CA GLY A 50 -9.86 -16.24 3.58
C GLY A 50 -11.16 -17.00 3.27
N GLN A 51 -11.54 -17.13 2.00
CA GLN A 51 -12.74 -17.87 1.55
C GLN A 51 -12.41 -19.25 0.98
N VAL A 52 -11.14 -19.66 0.92
CA VAL A 52 -10.73 -21.01 0.45
C VAL A 52 -11.10 -22.10 1.48
N GLU A 53 -11.42 -21.72 2.72
CA GLU A 53 -11.81 -22.65 3.79
C GLU A 53 -13.33 -22.88 3.92
N LYS A 54 -14.13 -22.41 2.95
CA LYS A 54 -15.56 -22.77 2.86
C LYS A 54 -15.81 -23.67 1.66
#